data_AF-A0AAQ0AN68-F1
#
_entry.id   AF-A0AAQ0AN68-F1
#
_cell.length_a   1.000
_cell.length_b   1.000
_cell.length_c   1.000
_cell.angle_alpha   90.00
_cell.angle_beta   90.00
_cell.angle_gamma   90.00
#
_symmetry.space_group_name_H-M   'P 1'
#
loop_
_entity.id
_entity.type
_entity.pdbx_description
1 polymer ?
#
loop_
_entity_poly.entity_id
_entity_poly.type
_entity_poly.pdbx_seq_one_letter_code
_entity_poly.pdbx_strand_id
1 'polypeptide(L)'
;MNWQIRQAVLSDIEWLVRVDPIAAKDHGRRAQIERVVGSGECWVACETNDPSVPIGYGCLDKSFFGEWFIPLVVVSNAHRRSGAGRQIIAHLEHCSSARKIFTSTNTSNTPMRQLLVQSGYQYSGTVENLDPGDPELIFVKFLN
;
A
#
# COMPACT_ATOMS: atom_id res chain seq x y z
N MET A 1 -15.39 11.46 -4.09
CA MET A 1 -14.24 11.96 -3.29
C MET A 1 -13.03 11.90 -4.20
N ASN A 2 -12.39 13.04 -4.44
CA ASN A 2 -11.17 13.11 -5.26
C ASN A 2 -9.98 13.12 -4.31
N TRP A 3 -9.24 12.01 -4.28
CA TRP A 3 -7.97 11.96 -3.57
C TRP A 3 -6.88 12.35 -4.56
N GLN A 4 -5.96 13.21 -4.12
CA GLN A 4 -4.74 13.46 -4.85
C GLN A 4 -3.68 12.49 -4.34
N ILE A 5 -3.02 11.80 -5.26
CA ILE A 5 -1.86 10.97 -4.94
C ILE A 5 -0.59 11.73 -5.33
N ARG A 6 0.35 11.85 -4.39
CA ARG A 6 1.67 12.44 -4.63
C ARG A 6 2.74 11.59 -3.96
N GLN A 7 3.98 11.70 -4.44
CA GLN A 7 5.11 11.10 -3.76
C GLN A 7 5.26 11.70 -2.35
N ALA A 8 5.59 10.85 -1.39
CA ALA A 8 5.81 11.24 -0.01
C ALA A 8 7.10 12.05 0.12
N VAL A 9 7.13 13.00 1.06
CA VAL A 9 8.31 13.77 1.45
C VAL A 9 8.63 13.53 2.93
N LEU A 10 9.84 13.89 3.37
CA LEU A 10 10.28 13.64 4.74
C LEU A 10 9.33 14.22 5.82
N SER A 11 8.69 15.36 5.55
CA SER A 11 7.72 15.97 6.46
C SER A 11 6.41 15.18 6.60
N ASP A 12 6.14 14.20 5.72
CA ASP A 12 4.96 13.34 5.82
C ASP A 12 5.14 12.22 6.87
N ILE A 13 6.37 11.89 7.29
CA ILE A 13 6.65 10.70 8.12
C ILE A 13 5.81 10.67 9.39
N GLU A 14 5.74 11.77 10.13
CA GLU A 14 4.95 11.85 11.36
C GLU A 14 3.44 11.73 11.10
N TRP A 15 2.96 12.13 9.93
CA TRP A 15 1.58 11.89 9.52
C TRP A 15 1.34 10.41 9.19
N LEU A 16 2.27 9.76 8.48
CA LEU A 16 2.16 8.35 8.14
C LEU A 16 2.17 7.45 9.37
N VAL A 17 2.97 7.79 10.38
CA VAL A 17 2.96 7.10 11.69
C VAL A 17 1.61 7.23 12.40
N ARG A 18 0.91 8.36 12.25
CA ARG A 18 -0.45 8.55 12.81
C ARG A 18 -1.52 7.80 12.01
N VAL A 19 -1.37 7.74 10.69
CA VAL A 19 -2.27 7.04 9.78
C VAL A 19 -2.19 5.51 9.93
N ASP A 20 -1.01 4.99 10.27
CA ASP A 20 -0.74 3.56 10.51
C ASP A 20 -0.64 3.25 12.02
N PRO A 21 -1.71 2.71 12.65
CA PRO A 21 -1.69 2.38 14.07
C PRO A 21 -0.62 1.34 14.46
N ILE A 22 -0.11 0.56 13.50
CA ILE A 22 0.98 -0.40 13.73
C ILE A 22 2.29 0.38 13.90
N ALA A 23 2.56 1.36 13.03
CA ALA A 23 3.77 2.18 13.08
C ALA A 23 3.93 2.94 14.41
N ALA A 24 2.82 3.31 15.06
CA ALA A 24 2.84 3.95 16.37
C ALA A 24 3.37 3.05 17.50
N LYS A 25 3.36 1.72 17.32
CA LYS A 25 3.75 0.72 18.33
C LYS A 25 4.92 -0.16 17.91
N ASP A 26 5.18 -0.24 16.61
CA ASP A 26 6.20 -1.10 16.03
C ASP A 26 7.33 -0.27 15.40
N HIS A 27 8.52 -0.34 16.02
CA HIS A 27 9.70 0.39 15.54
C HIS A 27 10.17 -0.09 14.16
N GLY A 28 9.92 -1.35 13.80
CA GLY A 28 10.24 -1.90 12.48
C GLY A 28 9.37 -1.29 11.39
N ARG A 29 8.06 -1.15 11.62
CA ARG A 29 7.13 -0.47 10.72
C ARG A 29 7.44 1.02 10.60
N ARG A 30 7.81 1.69 11.69
CA ARG A 30 8.29 3.08 11.63
C ARG A 30 9.56 3.21 10.78
N ALA A 31 10.58 2.38 11.04
CA ALA A 31 11.81 2.37 10.25
C ALA A 31 11.55 2.03 8.77
N GLN A 32 10.55 1.18 8.49
CA GLN A 32 10.10 0.90 7.13
C GLN A 32 9.56 2.15 6.46
N ILE A 33 8.67 2.91 7.12
CA ILE A 33 8.13 4.18 6.61
C ILE A 33 9.26 5.17 6.32
N GLU A 34 10.19 5.37 7.27
CA GLU A 34 11.31 6.31 7.10
C GLU A 34 12.17 5.94 5.88
N ARG A 35 12.44 4.64 5.68
CA ARG A 35 13.22 4.15 4.55
C ARG A 35 12.51 4.38 3.21
N VAL A 36 11.25 3.96 3.08
CA VAL A 36 10.50 4.05 1.80
C VAL A 36 10.20 5.51 1.42
N VAL A 37 10.04 6.40 2.40
CA VAL A 37 9.96 7.84 2.14
C VAL A 37 11.32 8.37 1.68
N GLY A 38 12.41 8.00 2.36
CA GLY A 38 13.76 8.43 2.01
C GLY A 38 14.25 7.94 0.65
N SER A 39 13.83 6.76 0.21
CA SER A 39 14.14 6.20 -1.13
C SER A 39 13.19 6.70 -2.23
N GLY A 40 12.15 7.45 -1.88
CA GLY A 40 11.13 7.90 -2.82
C GLY A 40 10.18 6.79 -3.31
N GLU A 41 10.11 5.67 -2.58
CA GLU A 41 9.28 4.49 -2.88
C GLU A 41 7.93 4.53 -2.15
N CYS A 42 7.47 5.71 -1.75
CA CYS A 42 6.23 5.92 -1.00
C CYS A 42 5.39 7.03 -1.62
N TRP A 43 4.07 6.80 -1.69
CA TRP A 43 3.07 7.75 -2.18
C TRP A 43 1.97 7.92 -1.16
N VAL A 44 1.55 9.17 -0.94
CA VAL A 44 0.48 9.51 -0.01
C VAL A 44 -0.80 9.89 -0.76
N ALA A 45 -1.93 9.51 -0.18
CA ALA A 45 -3.24 10.00 -0.59
C ALA A 45 -3.65 11.15 0.33
N CYS A 46 -4.04 12.27 -0.25
CA CYS A 46 -4.55 13.44 0.47
C CYS A 46 -5.89 13.89 -0.12
N GLU A 47 -6.66 14.66 0.63
CA GLU A 47 -7.81 15.37 0.05
C GLU A 47 -7.33 16.39 -0.97
N THR A 48 -8.06 16.56 -2.08
CA THR A 48 -7.66 17.54 -3.13
C THR A 48 -7.62 18.98 -2.59
N ASN A 49 -8.47 19.31 -1.62
CA ASN A 49 -8.55 20.62 -0.95
C ASN A 49 -7.59 20.75 0.25
N ASP A 50 -6.98 19.67 0.71
CA ASP A 50 -5.94 19.69 1.74
C ASP A 50 -4.84 18.66 1.43
N PRO A 51 -3.93 18.98 0.48
CA PRO A 51 -2.85 18.07 0.07
C PRO A 51 -1.74 17.93 1.13
N SER A 52 -1.86 18.64 2.25
CA SER A 52 -0.88 18.65 3.34
C SER A 52 -1.10 17.56 4.37
N VAL A 53 -2.30 16.96 4.41
CA VAL A 53 -2.69 15.94 5.38
C VAL A 53 -2.90 14.59 4.69
N PRO A 54 -1.93 13.66 4.79
CA PRO A 54 -2.11 12.29 4.34
C PRO A 54 -3.25 11.58 5.08
N ILE A 55 -4.14 10.94 4.32
CA ILE A 55 -5.20 10.07 4.84
C ILE A 55 -4.90 8.57 4.63
N GLY A 56 -3.85 8.28 3.87
CA GLY A 56 -3.40 6.95 3.50
C GLY A 56 -2.08 7.04 2.73
N TYR A 57 -1.41 5.90 2.57
CA TYR A 57 -0.20 5.79 1.77
C TYR A 57 -0.08 4.40 1.16
N GLY A 58 0.76 4.28 0.13
CA GLY A 58 1.19 3.02 -0.42
C GLY A 58 2.65 3.08 -0.85
N CYS A 59 3.29 1.93 -0.85
CA CYS A 59 4.69 1.78 -1.24
C CYS A 59 4.80 0.96 -2.52
N LEU A 60 5.86 1.18 -3.30
CA LEU A 60 6.14 0.44 -4.51
C LEU A 60 7.64 0.22 -4.65
N ASP A 61 8.05 -1.04 -4.75
CA ASP A 61 9.46 -1.42 -4.90
C ASP A 61 9.61 -2.65 -5.82
N LYS A 62 10.84 -3.20 -5.90
CA LYS A 62 11.14 -4.43 -6.64
C LYS A 62 11.63 -5.57 -5.74
N SER A 63 11.16 -5.60 -4.49
CA SER A 63 11.60 -6.58 -3.49
C SER A 63 11.12 -8.01 -3.78
N PHE A 64 10.07 -8.18 -4.61
CA PHE A 64 9.47 -9.48 -4.90
C PHE A 64 10.07 -10.12 -6.16
N PHE A 65 11.14 -10.90 -6.00
CA PHE A 65 11.85 -11.58 -7.10
C PHE A 65 12.31 -10.64 -8.24
N GLY A 66 12.54 -9.36 -7.93
CA GLY A 66 12.89 -8.33 -8.92
C GLY A 66 11.70 -7.79 -9.73
N GLU A 67 10.49 -8.29 -9.50
CA GLU A 67 9.25 -7.79 -10.07
C GLU A 67 8.70 -6.61 -9.25
N TRP A 68 7.94 -5.74 -9.90
CA TRP A 68 7.26 -4.64 -9.20
C TRP A 68 6.26 -5.18 -8.17
N PHE A 69 6.34 -4.66 -6.95
CA PHE A 69 5.59 -5.11 -5.80
C PHE A 69 5.03 -3.94 -5.01
N ILE A 70 3.77 -4.07 -4.57
CA ILE A 70 3.14 -3.16 -3.62
C ILE A 70 3.23 -3.82 -2.23
N PRO A 71 4.29 -3.56 -1.43
CA PRO A 71 4.46 -4.21 -0.13
C PRO A 71 3.52 -3.70 0.95
N LEU A 72 2.95 -2.51 0.76
CA LEU A 72 2.16 -1.88 1.80
C LEU A 72 1.15 -0.90 1.21
N VAL A 73 -0.09 -0.99 1.67
CA VAL A 73 -1.15 0.00 1.46
C VAL A 73 -1.86 0.20 2.79
N VAL A 74 -1.92 1.45 3.26
CA VAL A 74 -2.59 1.82 4.50
C VAL A 74 -3.56 2.97 4.22
N VAL A 75 -4.76 2.86 4.77
CA VAL A 75 -5.74 3.95 4.79
C VAL A 75 -6.20 4.12 6.23
N SER A 76 -6.19 5.37 6.70
CA SER A 76 -6.65 5.73 8.04
C SER A 76 -8.08 5.21 8.29
N ASN A 77 -8.36 4.83 9.53
CA ASN A 77 -9.66 4.25 9.90
C ASN A 77 -10.84 5.14 9.51
N ALA A 78 -10.70 6.46 9.68
CA ALA A 78 -11.73 7.45 9.35
C ALA A 78 -12.07 7.50 7.84
N HIS A 79 -11.15 7.07 6.98
CA HIS A 79 -11.29 7.14 5.52
C HIS A 79 -11.40 5.75 4.87
N ARG A 80 -11.62 4.68 5.64
CA ARG A 80 -11.87 3.36 5.07
C ARG A 80 -13.17 3.36 4.26
N ARG A 81 -13.22 2.51 3.23
CA ARG A 81 -14.36 2.39 2.30
C ARG A 81 -14.70 3.66 1.50
N SER A 82 -13.79 4.64 1.48
CA SER A 82 -13.92 5.89 0.69
C SER A 82 -13.40 5.79 -0.75
N GLY A 83 -12.84 4.64 -1.13
CA GLY A 83 -12.14 4.45 -2.40
C GLY A 83 -10.67 4.86 -2.41
N ALA A 84 -10.14 5.45 -1.33
CA ALA A 84 -8.74 5.89 -1.25
C ALA A 84 -7.74 4.74 -1.55
N GLY A 85 -7.93 3.56 -0.96
CA GLY A 85 -7.05 2.40 -1.21
C GLY A 85 -7.02 1.97 -2.68
N ARG A 86 -8.16 2.06 -3.38
CA ARG A 86 -8.24 1.77 -4.82
C ARG A 86 -7.48 2.80 -5.64
N GLN A 87 -7.57 4.08 -5.28
CA GLN A 87 -6.85 5.14 -5.98
C GLN A 87 -5.34 5.06 -5.74
N ILE A 88 -4.90 4.70 -4.52
CA ILE A 88 -3.49 4.42 -4.23
C ILE A 88 -3.00 3.29 -5.13
N ILE A 89 -3.66 2.12 -5.14
CA ILE A 89 -3.23 0.98 -5.96
C ILE A 89 -3.17 1.35 -7.44
N ALA A 90 -4.21 2.00 -7.98
CA ALA A 90 -4.23 2.43 -9.38
C ALA A 90 -3.08 3.39 -9.74
N HIS A 91 -2.71 4.29 -8.81
CA HIS A 91 -1.57 5.17 -9.02
C HIS A 91 -0.25 4.40 -9.02
N LEU A 92 -0.04 3.47 -8.10
CA LEU A 92 1.18 2.65 -8.04
C LEU A 92 1.32 1.73 -9.27
N GLU A 93 0.22 1.17 -9.75
CA GLU A 93 0.17 0.45 -11.02
C GLU A 93 0.71 1.32 -12.17
N HIS A 94 0.24 2.56 -12.27
CA HIS A 94 0.71 3.50 -13.28
C HIS A 94 2.20 3.85 -13.11
N CYS A 95 2.65 4.14 -11.88
CA CYS A 95 4.05 4.44 -11.58
C CYS A 95 5.00 3.30 -11.98
N SER A 96 4.57 2.04 -11.84
CA SER A 96 5.42 0.88 -12.15
C SER A 96 5.83 0.80 -13.63
N SER A 97 5.00 1.35 -14.55
CA SER A 97 5.15 1.15 -16.00
C SER A 97 5.41 -0.32 -16.39
N ALA A 98 4.87 -1.25 -15.61
CA ALA A 98 5.16 -2.68 -15.70
C ALA A 98 4.15 -3.39 -16.61
N ARG A 99 4.51 -4.60 -17.08
CA ARG A 99 3.55 -5.52 -17.73
C ARG A 99 2.75 -6.35 -16.72
N LYS A 100 3.26 -6.48 -15.50
CA LYS A 100 2.61 -7.13 -14.37
C LYS A 100 3.11 -6.54 -13.07
N ILE A 101 2.29 -6.61 -12.05
CA ILE A 101 2.60 -6.13 -10.70
C ILE A 101 2.05 -7.10 -9.68
N PHE A 102 2.77 -7.25 -8.57
CA PHE A 102 2.43 -8.14 -7.48
C PHE A 102 2.10 -7.36 -6.21
N THR A 103 1.34 -7.99 -5.33
CA THR A 103 1.08 -7.54 -3.96
C THR A 103 0.69 -8.76 -3.15
N SER A 104 0.67 -8.64 -1.84
CA SER A 104 0.18 -9.69 -0.97
C SER A 104 -0.74 -9.16 0.12
N THR A 105 -1.48 -10.07 0.74
CA THR A 105 -2.18 -9.78 2.00
C THR A 105 -2.49 -11.08 2.74
N ASN A 106 -2.57 -11.01 4.08
CA ASN A 106 -2.96 -12.15 4.89
C ASN A 106 -4.37 -12.69 4.57
N THR A 107 -4.59 -13.97 4.87
CA THR A 107 -5.86 -14.68 4.73
C THR A 107 -6.96 -14.15 5.66
N SER A 108 -6.65 -13.42 6.72
CA SER A 108 -7.64 -12.74 7.58
C SER A 108 -8.08 -11.38 7.03
N ASN A 109 -7.26 -10.72 6.20
CA ASN A 109 -7.49 -9.36 5.71
C ASN A 109 -8.51 -9.29 4.56
N THR A 110 -9.76 -9.57 4.90
CA THR A 110 -10.89 -9.63 3.95
C THR A 110 -11.08 -8.33 3.16
N PRO A 111 -10.98 -7.11 3.77
CA PRO A 111 -11.10 -5.86 3.02
C PRO A 111 -10.06 -5.71 1.90
N MET A 112 -8.79 -6.06 2.16
CA MET A 112 -7.74 -6.00 1.14
C MET A 112 -7.97 -7.03 0.04
N ARG A 113 -8.34 -8.27 0.38
CA ARG A 113 -8.66 -9.29 -0.64
C ARG A 113 -9.80 -8.86 -1.56
N GLN A 114 -10.86 -8.28 -1.02
CA GLN A 114 -11.97 -7.75 -1.82
C GLN A 114 -11.52 -6.60 -2.73
N LEU A 115 -10.70 -5.68 -2.21
CA LEU A 115 -10.14 -4.58 -2.99
C LEU A 115 -9.29 -5.09 -4.16
N LEU A 116 -8.44 -6.08 -3.94
CA LEU A 116 -7.58 -6.67 -4.96
C LEU A 116 -8.39 -7.34 -6.07
N VAL A 117 -9.38 -8.17 -5.71
CA VAL A 117 -10.29 -8.80 -6.68
C VAL A 117 -11.04 -7.75 -7.51
N GLN A 118 -11.59 -6.73 -6.87
CA GLN A 118 -12.28 -5.63 -7.56
C GLN A 118 -11.35 -4.77 -8.43
N SER A 119 -10.05 -4.79 -8.14
CA SER A 119 -9.02 -4.08 -8.91
C SER A 119 -8.44 -4.94 -10.04
N GLY A 120 -8.92 -6.17 -10.24
CA GLY A 120 -8.52 -7.06 -11.31
C GLY A 120 -7.27 -7.90 -11.01
N TYR A 121 -6.85 -7.98 -9.75
CA TYR A 121 -5.81 -8.91 -9.34
C TYR A 121 -6.36 -10.33 -9.27
N GLN A 122 -5.53 -11.30 -9.65
CA GLN A 122 -5.80 -12.72 -9.49
C GLN A 122 -4.83 -13.33 -8.47
N TYR A 123 -5.30 -14.35 -7.77
CA TYR A 123 -4.48 -15.14 -6.86
C TYR A 123 -3.31 -15.79 -7.62
N SER A 124 -2.12 -15.75 -7.03
CA SER A 124 -0.86 -16.20 -7.65
C SER A 124 0.01 -17.06 -6.73
N GLY A 125 -0.47 -17.45 -5.56
CA GLY A 125 0.25 -18.33 -4.64
C GLY A 125 0.02 -17.97 -3.17
N THR A 126 0.59 -18.77 -2.28
CA THR A 126 0.52 -18.57 -0.84
C THR A 126 1.92 -18.74 -0.25
N VAL A 127 2.27 -17.89 0.70
CA VAL A 127 3.44 -18.03 1.55
C VAL A 127 2.95 -18.35 2.96
N GLU A 128 3.30 -19.55 3.43
CA GLU A 128 3.02 -19.98 4.79
C GLU A 128 4.13 -19.51 5.76
N ASN A 129 3.89 -19.67 7.06
CA ASN A 129 4.89 -19.46 8.11
C ASN A 129 5.41 -18.02 8.31
N LEU A 130 4.72 -16.99 7.79
CA LEU A 130 4.97 -15.59 8.14
C LEU A 130 4.25 -15.19 9.42
N ASP A 131 2.92 -15.34 9.43
CA ASP A 131 2.08 -15.14 10.62
C ASP A 131 1.44 -16.48 11.05
N PRO A 132 1.56 -16.88 12.34
CA PRO A 132 1.00 -18.14 12.81
C PRO A 132 -0.51 -18.23 12.58
N GLY A 133 -0.92 -19.18 11.74
CA GLY A 133 -2.34 -19.44 11.44
C GLY A 133 -2.97 -18.45 10.45
N ASP A 134 -2.20 -17.54 9.85
CA ASP A 134 -2.72 -16.55 8.90
C ASP A 134 -1.79 -16.39 7.67
N PRO A 135 -1.79 -17.37 6.75
CA PRO A 135 -0.90 -17.37 5.59
C PRO A 135 -1.07 -16.12 4.71
N GLU A 136 0.03 -15.72 4.08
CA GLU A 136 0.08 -14.56 3.18
C GLU A 136 -0.29 -14.99 1.76
N LEU A 137 -1.34 -14.38 1.20
CA LEU A 137 -1.80 -14.67 -0.16
C LEU A 137 -1.15 -13.71 -1.14
N ILE A 138 -0.51 -14.25 -2.18
CA ILE A 138 0.11 -13.50 -3.27
C ILE A 138 -0.90 -13.25 -4.37
N PHE A 139 -0.92 -12.04 -4.89
CA PHE A 139 -1.76 -11.61 -6.00
C PHE A 139 -0.93 -10.99 -7.11
N VAL A 140 -1.35 -11.22 -8.36
CA VAL A 140 -0.76 -10.61 -9.55
C VAL A 140 -1.83 -9.90 -10.37
N LYS A 141 -1.47 -8.79 -10.99
CA LYS A 141 -2.27 -8.15 -12.05
C LYS A 141 -1.40 -7.96 -13.27
N PHE A 142 -1.92 -8.36 -14.43
CA PHE A 142 -1.32 -8.04 -15.72
C PHE A 142 -1.82 -6.66 -16.16
N LEU A 143 -0.88 -5.78 -16.49
CA LEU A 143 -1.16 -4.41 -16.91
C LEU A 143 -1.04 -4.34 -18.45
N ASN A 144 -2.01 -3.68 -19.07
CA ASN A 144 -2.08 -3.49 -20.52
C ASN A 144 -1.31 -2.24 -20.96
#